data_AF-A0A2G9SBF5-F1
#
_entry.id   AF-A0A2G9SBF5-F1
#
_cell.length_a   1.000
_cell.length_b   1.000
_cell.length_c   1.000
_cell.angle_alpha   90.00
_cell.angle_beta   90.00
_cell.angle_gamma   90.00
#
_symmetry.space_group_name_H-M   'P 1'
#
loop_
_entity.id
_entity.type
_entity.pdbx_description
1 polymer ?
#
loop_
_entity_poly.entity_id
_entity_poly.type
_entity_poly.pdbx_seq_one_letter_code
_entity_poly.pdbx_strand_id
1 'polypeptide(L)'
;MMQDISNNEYLEYGSHEDAMYGTKLETIRKIHEQGLIAILDVEPQALKVLRTAEFAPFVVFIAAPTITPSISEDESLQRLQKESEILQRTYAHYFDLTIINNEIDETIRHLEEAIELVCTAPQWVPVSWVY
;
A
#
# COMPACT_ATOMS: atom_id res chain seq x y z
N MET A 1 -19.08 9.76 -12.64
CA MET A 1 -18.38 8.48 -12.40
C MET A 1 -17.70 7.93 -13.65
N MET A 2 -18.39 7.47 -14.71
CA MET A 2 -17.68 7.01 -15.93
C MET A 2 -16.82 8.12 -16.59
N GLN A 3 -17.29 9.36 -16.56
CA GLN A 3 -16.54 10.52 -17.07
C GLN A 3 -15.32 10.86 -16.19
N ASP A 4 -15.49 10.83 -14.88
CA ASP A 4 -14.43 11.00 -13.88
C ASP A 4 -13.34 9.90 -13.99
N ILE A 5 -13.74 8.66 -14.26
CA ILE A 5 -12.82 7.53 -14.53
C ILE A 5 -12.00 7.83 -15.79
N SER A 6 -12.63 8.29 -16.86
CA SER A 6 -11.91 8.67 -18.10
C SER A 6 -10.96 9.86 -17.91
N ASN A 7 -11.15 10.65 -16.86
CA ASN A 7 -10.32 11.80 -16.52
C ASN A 7 -9.16 11.44 -15.55
N ASN A 8 -8.94 10.15 -15.24
CA ASN A 8 -7.95 9.69 -14.26
C ASN A 8 -8.15 10.29 -12.85
N GLU A 9 -9.39 10.55 -12.44
CA GLU A 9 -9.69 11.11 -11.11
C GLU A 9 -9.82 10.05 -10.01
N TYR A 10 -9.81 8.77 -10.39
CA TYR A 10 -9.89 7.63 -9.49
C TYR A 10 -8.53 6.94 -9.41
N LEU A 11 -8.12 6.66 -8.19
CA LEU A 11 -6.97 5.84 -7.89
C LEU A 11 -7.23 4.37 -8.28
N GLU A 12 -8.40 3.88 -7.87
CA GLU A 12 -8.91 2.55 -8.19
C GLU A 12 -10.41 2.63 -8.37
N TYR A 13 -10.94 1.76 -9.23
CA TYR A 13 -12.37 1.61 -9.43
C TYR A 13 -12.69 0.16 -9.78
N GLY A 14 -13.87 -0.30 -9.39
CA GLY A 14 -14.33 -1.66 -9.64
C GLY A 14 -15.85 -1.74 -9.53
N SER A 15 -16.41 -2.88 -9.93
CA SER A 15 -17.83 -3.18 -9.78
C SER A 15 -18.03 -4.42 -8.92
N HIS A 16 -18.90 -4.32 -7.92
CA HIS A 16 -19.33 -5.44 -7.08
C HIS A 16 -20.85 -5.38 -6.92
N GLU A 17 -21.54 -6.48 -7.22
CA GLU A 17 -23.01 -6.58 -7.15
C GLU A 17 -23.77 -5.41 -7.83
N ASP A 18 -23.42 -5.10 -9.08
CA ASP A 18 -23.98 -3.98 -9.88
C ASP A 18 -23.75 -2.57 -9.30
N ALA A 19 -23.05 -2.44 -8.17
CA ALA A 19 -22.58 -1.17 -7.63
C ALA A 19 -21.13 -0.90 -8.05
N MET A 20 -20.83 0.33 -8.43
CA MET A 20 -19.45 0.75 -8.67
C MET A 20 -18.86 1.39 -7.42
N TYR A 21 -17.64 0.98 -7.10
CA TYR A 21 -16.83 1.53 -6.02
C TYR A 21 -15.57 2.13 -6.61
N GLY A 22 -14.98 3.08 -5.89
CA GLY A 22 -13.68 3.60 -6.26
C GLY A 22 -13.16 4.63 -5.29
N THR A 23 -11.83 4.69 -5.21
CA THR A 23 -11.12 5.62 -4.35
C THR A 23 -10.77 6.87 -5.17
N LYS A 24 -11.42 7.99 -4.89
CA LYS A 24 -11.12 9.26 -5.58
C LYS A 24 -9.83 9.86 -5.03
N LEU A 25 -8.98 10.36 -5.92
CA LEU A 25 -7.78 11.13 -5.51
C LEU A 25 -8.17 12.39 -4.72
N GLU A 26 -9.31 12.99 -5.08
CA GLU A 26 -9.87 14.14 -4.36
C GLU A 26 -10.17 13.86 -2.89
N THR A 27 -10.56 12.63 -2.54
CA THR A 27 -10.78 12.26 -1.14
C THR A 27 -9.48 12.27 -0.36
N ILE A 28 -8.39 11.78 -0.97
CA ILE A 28 -7.05 11.77 -0.38
C ILE A 28 -6.58 13.22 -0.13
N ARG A 29 -6.74 14.10 -1.12
CA ARG A 29 -6.43 15.54 -1.00
C ARG A 29 -7.16 16.18 0.18
N LYS A 30 -8.47 15.95 0.29
CA LYS A 30 -9.30 16.49 1.38
C LYS A 30 -8.88 16.00 2.77
N ILE A 31 -8.37 14.77 2.87
CA ILE A 31 -7.83 14.25 4.13
C ILE A 31 -6.52 14.98 4.48
N HIS A 32 -5.63 15.19 3.49
CA HIS A 32 -4.40 15.95 3.70
C HIS A 32 -4.66 17.42 4.06
N GLU A 33 -5.66 18.06 3.46
CA GLU A 33 -6.08 19.44 3.80
C GLU A 33 -6.53 19.58 5.27
N GLN A 34 -7.02 18.49 5.87
CA GLN A 34 -7.39 18.45 7.30
C GLN A 34 -6.20 18.15 8.22
N GLY A 35 -4.99 17.98 7.67
CA GLY A 35 -3.80 17.60 8.41
C GLY A 35 -3.84 16.15 8.90
N LEU A 36 -4.67 15.31 8.30
CA LEU A 36 -4.81 13.89 8.62
C LEU A 36 -4.03 13.02 7.63
N ILE A 37 -3.69 11.80 8.06
CA ILE A 37 -3.02 10.79 7.22
C ILE A 37 -4.09 9.87 6.65
N ALA A 38 -4.10 9.71 5.31
CA ALA A 38 -4.95 8.74 4.65
C ALA A 38 -4.31 7.35 4.70
N ILE A 39 -4.98 6.40 5.35
CA ILE A 39 -4.60 4.98 5.30
C ILE A 39 -5.30 4.36 4.09
N LEU A 40 -4.52 3.77 3.18
CA LEU A 40 -5.00 3.23 1.92
C LEU A 40 -4.64 1.75 1.82
N ASP A 41 -5.66 0.92 1.63
CA ASP A 41 -5.52 -0.49 1.22
C ASP A 41 -5.82 -0.56 -0.28
N VAL A 42 -4.76 -0.64 -1.09
CA VAL A 42 -4.83 -0.52 -2.56
C VAL A 42 -3.90 -1.54 -3.22
N GLU A 43 -4.22 -1.90 -4.45
CA GLU A 43 -3.36 -2.76 -5.26
C GLU A 43 -2.05 -2.04 -5.63
N PRO A 44 -0.94 -2.77 -5.83
CA PRO A 44 0.35 -2.18 -6.18
C PRO A 44 0.34 -1.32 -7.46
N GLN A 45 -0.64 -1.54 -8.36
CA GLN A 45 -0.76 -0.73 -9.58
C GLN A 45 -1.09 0.74 -9.26
N ALA A 46 -1.84 0.97 -8.18
CA ALA A 46 -2.20 2.29 -7.68
C ALA A 46 -0.96 3.11 -7.26
N LEU A 47 0.14 2.45 -6.87
CA LEU A 47 1.40 3.10 -6.48
C LEU A 47 2.01 3.92 -7.61
N LYS A 48 1.73 3.61 -8.87
CA LYS A 48 2.19 4.40 -10.03
C LYS A 48 1.57 5.80 -10.04
N VAL A 49 0.34 5.92 -9.55
CA VAL A 49 -0.40 7.19 -9.45
C VAL A 49 -0.05 7.90 -8.15
N LEU A 50 0.09 7.16 -7.05
CA LEU A 50 0.39 7.74 -5.73
C LEU A 50 1.85 8.21 -5.59
N ARG A 51 2.82 7.60 -6.28
CA ARG A 51 4.25 7.92 -6.12
C ARG A 51 4.64 9.24 -6.81
N THR A 52 4.06 10.33 -6.34
CA THR A 52 4.32 11.71 -6.76
C THR A 52 4.57 12.59 -5.54
N ALA A 53 5.15 13.78 -5.76
CA ALA A 53 5.37 14.76 -4.69
C ALA A 53 4.07 15.23 -4.00
N GLU A 54 2.94 15.13 -4.71
CA GLU A 54 1.63 15.55 -4.21
C GLU A 54 1.13 14.66 -3.07
N PHE A 55 1.26 13.35 -3.21
CA PHE A 55 0.76 12.39 -2.22
C PHE A 55 1.84 11.84 -1.30
N ALA A 56 3.09 11.77 -1.79
CA ALA A 56 4.28 11.30 -1.07
C ALA A 56 3.98 10.08 -0.15
N PRO A 57 3.47 8.97 -0.71
CA PRO A 57 3.02 7.84 0.09
C PRO A 57 4.20 7.16 0.79
N PHE A 58 3.97 6.71 2.02
CA PHE A 58 4.86 5.78 2.71
C PHE A 58 4.28 4.36 2.57
N VAL A 59 4.97 3.52 1.80
CA VAL A 59 4.46 2.21 1.37
C VAL A 59 5.04 1.11 2.24
N VAL A 60 4.18 0.46 3.02
CA VAL A 60 4.54 -0.70 3.83
C VAL A 60 4.05 -1.97 3.15
N PHE A 61 4.99 -2.87 2.83
CA PHE A 61 4.65 -4.20 2.33
C PHE A 61 4.67 -5.23 3.46
N ILE A 62 3.54 -5.90 3.65
CA ILE A 62 3.42 -7.01 4.60
C ILE A 62 3.64 -8.31 3.83
N ALA A 63 4.84 -8.89 3.99
CA ALA A 63 5.20 -10.14 3.36
C ALA A 63 4.55 -11.32 4.08
N ALA A 64 4.28 -12.39 3.32
CA ALA A 64 3.79 -13.65 3.87
C ALA A 64 4.76 -14.21 4.93
N PRO A 65 4.26 -15.00 5.90
CA PRO A 65 5.09 -15.65 6.89
C PRO A 65 6.17 -16.53 6.25
N THR A 66 7.26 -16.72 6.98
CA THR A 66 8.33 -17.63 6.56
C THR A 66 7.81 -19.07 6.50
N ILE A 67 8.20 -19.84 5.46
CA ILE A 67 7.81 -21.26 5.36
C ILE A 67 8.27 -22.00 6.61
N THR A 68 7.29 -22.49 7.36
CA THR A 68 7.48 -23.51 8.38
C THR A 68 6.92 -24.84 7.86
N PRO A 69 7.38 -26.00 8.36
CA PRO A 69 6.89 -27.29 7.90
C PRO A 69 5.36 -27.44 8.02
N SER A 70 4.71 -26.75 8.96
CA SER A 70 3.24 -26.68 9.08
C SER A 70 2.57 -25.88 7.96
N ILE A 71 3.24 -24.85 7.41
CA ILE A 71 2.74 -24.05 6.28
C ILE A 71 2.91 -24.81 4.96
N SER A 72 3.90 -25.70 4.90
CA SER A 72 4.17 -26.50 3.70
C SER A 72 3.04 -27.47 3.32
N GLU A 73 2.13 -27.80 4.24
CA GLU A 73 1.01 -28.71 3.98
C GLU A 73 -0.29 -27.97 3.59
N ASP A 74 -0.34 -26.65 3.79
CA ASP A 74 -1.53 -25.84 3.50
C ASP A 74 -1.43 -25.16 2.13
N GLU A 75 -2.25 -25.61 1.18
CA GLU A 75 -2.28 -25.08 -0.18
C GLU A 75 -2.64 -23.58 -0.22
N SER A 76 -3.47 -23.11 0.70
CA SER A 76 -3.88 -21.71 0.76
C SER A 76 -2.70 -20.82 1.18
N LEU A 77 -1.92 -21.27 2.15
CA LEU A 77 -0.73 -20.54 2.61
C LEU A 77 0.38 -20.58 1.56
N GLN A 78 0.54 -21.67 0.81
CA GLN A 78 1.47 -21.73 -0.32
C GLN A 78 1.10 -20.73 -1.43
N ARG A 79 -0.20 -20.57 -1.73
CA ARG A 79 -0.67 -19.58 -2.70
C ARG A 79 -0.37 -18.16 -2.23
N LEU A 80 -0.68 -17.84 -0.98
CA LEU A 80 -0.36 -16.54 -0.38
C LEU A 80 1.13 -16.23 -0.43
N GLN A 81 1.97 -17.21 -0.15
CA GLN A 81 3.41 -17.03 -0.22
C GLN A 81 3.88 -16.74 -1.65
N LYS A 82 3.39 -17.51 -2.62
CA LYS A 82 3.74 -17.30 -4.03
C LYS A 82 3.30 -15.93 -4.51
N GLU A 83 2.11 -15.48 -4.13
CA GLU A 83 1.62 -14.12 -4.43
C GLU A 83 2.51 -13.06 -3.79
N SER A 84 2.88 -13.23 -2.51
CA SER A 84 3.80 -12.34 -1.80
C SER A 84 5.17 -12.24 -2.50
N GLU A 85 5.74 -13.37 -2.93
CA GLU A 85 7.02 -13.39 -3.67
C GLU A 85 6.92 -12.68 -5.02
N ILE A 86 5.82 -12.87 -5.76
CA ILE A 86 5.59 -12.20 -7.05
C ILE A 86 5.46 -10.69 -6.85
N LEU A 87 4.69 -10.27 -5.85
CA LEU A 87 4.52 -8.87 -5.48
C LEU A 87 5.85 -8.22 -5.13
N GLN A 88 6.63 -8.87 -4.25
CA GLN A 88 7.93 -8.36 -3.85
C GLN A 88 8.89 -8.25 -5.05
N ARG A 89 8.99 -9.28 -5.90
CA ARG A 89 9.86 -9.23 -7.09
C ARG A 89 9.50 -8.10 -8.04
N THR A 90 8.20 -7.81 -8.19
CA THR A 90 7.71 -6.84 -9.18
C THR A 90 7.74 -5.42 -8.63
N TYR A 91 7.40 -5.23 -7.36
CA TYR A 91 7.10 -3.93 -6.77
C TYR A 91 8.01 -3.53 -5.61
N ALA A 92 9.03 -4.31 -5.23
CA ALA A 92 9.92 -3.97 -4.10
C ALA A 92 10.53 -2.56 -4.18
N HIS A 93 10.80 -2.05 -5.37
CA HIS A 93 11.33 -0.70 -5.59
C HIS A 93 10.34 0.42 -5.24
N TYR A 94 9.06 0.08 -5.03
CA TYR A 94 8.04 0.99 -4.53
C TYR A 94 7.93 1.00 -3.00
N PHE A 95 8.46 -0.01 -2.31
CA PHE A 95 8.25 -0.19 -0.86
C PHE A 95 9.28 0.61 -0.06
N ASP A 96 8.82 1.30 0.97
CA ASP A 96 9.67 2.02 1.92
C ASP A 96 10.01 1.14 3.13
N LEU A 97 9.09 0.24 3.49
CA LEU A 97 9.26 -0.74 4.56
C LEU A 97 8.71 -2.11 4.13
N THR A 98 9.35 -3.18 4.58
CA THR A 98 8.86 -4.55 4.43
C THR A 98 8.85 -5.24 5.78
N ILE A 99 7.71 -5.79 6.17
CA ILE A 99 7.52 -6.52 7.43
C ILE A 99 7.11 -7.95 7.10
N ILE A 100 7.78 -8.94 7.67
CA ILE A 100 7.42 -10.35 7.49
C ILE A 100 6.38 -10.71 8.56
N ASN A 101 5.19 -11.11 8.15
CA ASN A 101 4.08 -11.40 9.05
C ASN A 101 4.21 -12.80 9.67
N ASN A 102 5.22 -12.99 10.52
CA ASN A 102 5.39 -14.23 11.29
C ASN A 102 4.49 -14.26 12.53
N GLU A 103 4.33 -13.11 13.19
CA GLU A 103 3.50 -12.92 14.37
C GLU A 103 2.72 -11.60 14.24
N ILE A 104 1.40 -11.65 14.49
CA ILE A 104 0.51 -10.51 14.28
C ILE A 104 0.85 -9.37 15.23
N ASP A 105 1.08 -9.66 16.51
CA ASP A 105 1.39 -8.65 17.53
C ASP A 105 2.68 -7.89 17.19
N GLU A 106 3.74 -8.60 16.77
CA GLU A 106 5.00 -7.98 16.34
C GLU A 106 4.83 -7.18 15.04
N THR A 107 3.99 -7.66 14.11
CA THR A 107 3.69 -6.93 12.87
C THR A 107 2.99 -5.60 13.17
N ILE A 108 2.02 -5.61 14.09
CA ILE A 108 1.32 -4.40 14.55
C ILE A 108 2.31 -3.45 15.22
N ARG A 109 3.16 -3.95 16.14
CA ARG A 109 4.18 -3.13 16.81
C ARG A 109 5.10 -2.44 15.80
N HIS A 110 5.60 -3.16 14.80
CA HIS A 110 6.43 -2.57 13.75
C HIS A 110 5.69 -1.53 12.90
N LEU A 111 4.39 -1.70 12.64
CA LEU A 111 3.58 -0.72 11.93
C LEU A 111 3.39 0.56 12.76
N GLU A 112 3.12 0.44 14.06
CA GLU A 112 2.99 1.58 14.97
C GLU A 112 4.30 2.39 15.03
N GLU A 113 5.44 1.71 15.17
CA GLU A 113 6.77 2.34 15.15
C GLU A 113 7.05 3.04 13.82
N ALA A 114 6.68 2.43 12.70
CA ALA A 114 6.84 3.03 11.38
C ALA A 114 6.00 4.31 11.24
N ILE A 115 4.75 4.31 11.70
CA ILE A 115 3.87 5.48 11.67
C ILE A 115 4.46 6.62 12.52
N GLU A 116 4.98 6.31 13.71
CA GLU A 116 5.63 7.31 14.57
C GLU A 116 6.86 7.92 13.90
N LEU A 117 7.73 7.10 13.30
CA LEU A 117 8.90 7.54 12.55
C LEU A 117 8.52 8.43 11.36
N VAL A 118 7.51 8.03 10.60
CA VAL A 118 6.98 8.80 9.46
C VAL A 118 6.52 10.19 9.88
N CYS A 119 5.93 10.32 11.08
CA CYS A 119 5.42 11.60 11.58
C CYS A 119 6.50 12.49 12.21
N THR A 120 7.63 11.93 12.64
CA THR A 120 8.61 12.63 13.48
C THR A 120 9.98 12.83 12.81
N ALA A 121 10.35 11.97 11.86
CA ALA A 121 11.64 11.97 11.22
C ALA A 121 11.55 12.47 9.76
N PRO A 122 12.61 13.15 9.25
CA PRO A 122 12.72 13.45 7.83
C PRO A 122 12.73 12.17 6.98
N GLN A 123 12.02 12.18 5.86
CA GLN A 123 11.93 11.03 4.96
C GLN A 123 12.81 11.20 3.71
N TRP A 124 13.27 10.07 3.18
CA TRP A 124 13.91 10.01 1.87
C TRP A 124 12.84 10.03 0.79
N VAL A 125 12.94 11.01 -0.12
CA VAL A 125 12.04 11.12 -1.27
C VAL A 125 12.83 11.08 -2.56
N PRO A 126 12.23 10.60 -3.68
CA PRO A 126 12.82 10.73 -4.99
C PRO A 126 13.23 12.18 -5.29
N VAL A 127 14.42 12.35 -5.85
CA VAL A 127 14.95 13.67 -6.24
C VAL A 127 13.99 14.44 -7.16
N SER A 128 13.23 13.73 -7.99
CA SER A 128 12.21 14.28 -8.88
C SER A 128 11.03 14.94 -8.17
N TRP A 129 10.89 14.80 -6.85
CA TRP A 129 9.81 15.42 -6.07
C TRP A 129 10.17 16.79 -5.51
N VAL A 130 11.45 17.16 -5.55
CA VAL A 130 11.97 18.38 -4.90
C VAL A 130 12.09 19.55 -5.89
N TYR A 131 11.84 19.33 -7.19
CA TYR A 131 11.99 20.30 -8.27
C TYR A 131 10.69 20.60 -8.99
#